data_AF-A0A0V7Z1X0-F1
#
_entry.id   AF-A0A0V7Z1X0-F1
#
_cell.length_a   1.000
_cell.length_b   1.000
_cell.length_c   1.000
_cell.angle_alpha   90.00
_cell.angle_beta   90.00
_cell.angle_gamma   90.00
#
_symmetry.space_group_name_H-M   'P 1'
#
loop_
_entity.id
_entity.type
_entity.pdbx_description
1 polymer ?
#
loop_
_entity_poly.entity_id
_entity_poly.type
_entity_poly.pdbx_seq_one_letter_code
_entity_poly.pdbx_strand_id
1 'polypeptide(L)'
;MPRFAVPRPFLAALAGLLLLPGAARAEPCDDLARQIAGAIGGKVGKRSGPSIDIRLAGPIRFDVTCRAEPIVQATSAEPAPSAAFFRDLATASEILIGEPAARVEPIIADAYRTALAERRKSFIQQSGWSASCYTDPGSSTTRTLCSVGRIPPR
;
A
#
# COMPACT_ATOMS: atom_id res chain seq x y z
N MET A 1 -55.12 6.97 -40.60
CA MET A 1 -54.50 7.64 -39.44
C MET A 1 -55.50 7.64 -38.28
N PRO A 2 -55.11 7.58 -36.99
CA PRO A 2 -54.45 6.48 -36.27
C PRO A 2 -55.25 6.04 -35.02
N ARG A 3 -54.94 4.86 -34.43
CA ARG A 3 -54.67 4.68 -32.98
C ARG A 3 -54.44 3.19 -32.68
N PHE A 4 -53.16 2.85 -32.52
CA PHE A 4 -52.72 1.57 -31.98
C PHE A 4 -52.90 1.57 -30.46
N ALA A 5 -53.56 0.54 -29.94
CA ALA A 5 -53.49 0.17 -28.53
C ALA A 5 -52.59 -1.07 -28.44
N VAL A 6 -51.45 -0.93 -27.76
CA VAL A 6 -50.54 -2.04 -27.45
C VAL A 6 -50.63 -2.30 -25.95
N PRO A 7 -51.01 -3.50 -25.50
CA PRO A 7 -50.91 -3.88 -24.11
C PRO A 7 -49.45 -4.25 -23.77
N ARG A 8 -48.96 -3.75 -22.64
CA ARG A 8 -47.69 -4.13 -22.01
C ARG A 8 -47.81 -5.52 -21.38
N PRO A 9 -46.87 -6.45 -21.64
CA PRO A 9 -46.52 -7.47 -20.68
C PRO A 9 -45.14 -7.20 -20.08
N PHE A 10 -45.15 -7.22 -18.75
CA PHE A 10 -44.06 -7.58 -17.86
C PHE A 10 -43.05 -8.57 -18.46
N LEU A 11 -41.79 -8.14 -18.59
CA LEU A 11 -40.59 -8.98 -18.47
C LEU A 11 -39.61 -8.16 -17.63
N ALA A 12 -39.69 -8.28 -16.31
CA ALA A 12 -38.90 -9.23 -15.54
C ALA A 12 -37.40 -8.87 -15.56
N ALA A 13 -37.03 -8.06 -14.56
CA ALA A 13 -35.78 -8.10 -13.83
C ALA A 13 -34.61 -8.90 -14.46
N LEU A 14 -33.78 -8.22 -15.26
CA LEU A 14 -32.34 -8.50 -15.34
C LEU A 14 -31.60 -7.45 -14.51
N ALA A 15 -31.89 -7.46 -13.22
CA ALA A 15 -31.06 -6.83 -12.21
C ALA A 15 -29.90 -7.78 -11.89
N GLY A 16 -28.67 -7.25 -11.99
CA GLY A 16 -27.59 -7.60 -11.07
C GLY A 16 -26.81 -8.88 -11.35
N LEU A 17 -25.93 -8.87 -12.37
CA LEU A 17 -24.83 -9.86 -12.42
C LEU A 17 -23.58 -9.39 -13.19
N LEU A 18 -23.30 -8.07 -13.22
CA LEU A 18 -22.11 -7.52 -13.89
C LEU A 18 -21.21 -6.62 -13.03
N LEU A 19 -21.44 -6.58 -11.72
CA LEU A 19 -20.59 -5.89 -10.74
C LEU A 19 -20.46 -6.90 -9.59
N LEU A 20 -19.34 -7.58 -9.35
CA LEU A 20 -18.19 -7.07 -8.61
C LEU A 20 -17.06 -8.12 -8.63
N PRO A 21 -15.90 -7.87 -9.24
CA PRO A 21 -14.67 -8.64 -8.96
C PRO A 21 -13.94 -8.16 -7.67
N GLY A 22 -14.52 -7.24 -6.89
CA GLY A 22 -13.80 -6.51 -5.84
C GLY A 22 -13.78 -7.15 -4.45
N ALA A 23 -14.73 -8.00 -4.11
CA ALA A 23 -14.87 -8.50 -2.74
C ALA A 23 -13.82 -9.57 -2.39
N ALA A 24 -13.46 -10.45 -3.32
CA ALA A 24 -12.57 -11.58 -3.05
C ALA A 24 -11.10 -11.20 -2.77
N ARG A 25 -10.66 -10.00 -3.16
CA ARG A 25 -9.30 -9.49 -2.87
C ARG A 25 -9.22 -8.59 -1.64
N ALA A 26 -10.36 -8.08 -1.18
CA ALA A 26 -10.42 -7.28 0.04
C ALA A 26 -10.04 -8.13 1.25
N GLU A 27 -10.57 -9.35 1.37
CA GLU A 27 -10.30 -10.25 2.49
C GLU A 27 -8.81 -10.60 2.65
N PRO A 28 -8.09 -11.06 1.60
CA PRO A 28 -6.65 -11.30 1.71
C PRO A 28 -5.83 -10.06 2.08
N CYS A 29 -6.21 -8.87 1.61
CA CYS A 29 -5.49 -7.64 1.94
C CYS A 29 -5.78 -7.15 3.36
N ASP A 30 -7.01 -7.31 3.84
CA ASP A 30 -7.38 -7.01 5.22
C ASP A 30 -6.63 -7.92 6.20
N ASP A 31 -6.49 -9.20 5.86
CA ASP A 31 -5.67 -10.15 6.62
C ASP A 31 -4.20 -9.74 6.63
N LEU A 32 -3.65 -9.40 5.46
CA LEU A 32 -2.29 -8.90 5.34
C LEU A 32 -2.07 -7.62 6.19
N ALA A 33 -2.98 -6.65 6.11
CA ALA A 33 -2.90 -5.42 6.90
C ALA A 33 -2.97 -5.70 8.40
N ARG A 34 -3.80 -6.67 8.84
CA ARG A 34 -3.85 -7.11 10.24
C ARG A 34 -2.55 -7.77 10.68
N GLN A 35 -1.97 -8.65 9.86
CA GLN A 35 -0.70 -9.30 10.15
C GLN A 35 0.44 -8.29 10.26
N ILE A 36 0.55 -7.38 9.28
CA ILE A 36 1.54 -6.31 9.31
C ILE A 36 1.35 -5.45 10.55
N ALA A 37 0.14 -4.97 10.83
CA ALA A 37 -0.15 -4.14 11.99
C ALA A 37 0.28 -4.84 13.29
N GLY A 38 -0.06 -6.13 13.46
CA GLY A 38 0.36 -6.89 14.63
C GLY A 38 1.88 -6.99 14.77
N ALA A 39 2.60 -7.24 13.67
CA ALA A 39 4.05 -7.42 13.68
C ALA A 39 4.83 -6.14 14.00
N ILE A 40 4.34 -4.97 13.56
CA ILE A 40 4.99 -3.68 13.84
C ILE A 40 4.45 -3.00 15.11
N GLY A 41 3.59 -3.68 15.88
CA GLY A 41 3.01 -3.13 17.11
C GLY A 41 1.94 -2.05 16.90
N GLY A 42 1.34 -2.01 15.71
CA GLY A 42 0.28 -1.09 15.32
C GLY A 42 -1.13 -1.69 15.40
N LYS A 43 -2.10 -0.92 14.90
CA LYS A 43 -3.50 -1.34 14.74
C LYS A 43 -4.00 -0.94 13.35
N VAL A 44 -4.83 -1.79 12.75
CA VAL A 44 -5.52 -1.44 11.49
C VAL A 44 -6.39 -0.21 11.71
N GLY A 45 -6.23 0.76 10.82
CA GLY A 45 -6.90 2.05 10.83
C GLY A 45 -8.05 2.12 9.83
N LYS A 46 -8.19 3.28 9.19
CA LYS A 46 -9.25 3.52 8.22
C LYS A 46 -8.84 2.98 6.85
N ARG A 47 -9.81 2.49 6.07
CA ARG A 47 -9.64 2.24 4.63
C ARG A 47 -10.00 3.50 3.83
N SER A 48 -9.14 3.88 2.90
CA SER A 48 -9.33 4.99 1.98
C SER A 48 -8.95 4.57 0.56
N GLY A 49 -9.96 4.36 -0.29
CA GLY A 49 -9.74 3.81 -1.62
C GLY A 49 -9.10 2.40 -1.54
N PRO A 50 -8.02 2.12 -2.28
CA PRO A 50 -7.30 0.85 -2.20
C PRO A 50 -6.40 0.75 -0.96
N SER A 51 -6.22 1.81 -0.17
CA SER A 51 -5.25 1.83 0.93
C SER A 51 -5.91 1.58 2.29
N ILE A 52 -5.21 0.87 3.17
CA ILE A 52 -5.58 0.65 4.56
C ILE A 52 -4.49 1.26 5.43
N ASP A 53 -4.86 2.23 6.27
CA ASP A 53 -3.93 2.84 7.21
C ASP A 53 -3.56 1.84 8.31
N ILE A 54 -2.31 1.90 8.78
CA ILE A 54 -1.85 1.23 10.00
C ILE A 54 -1.42 2.31 10.99
N ARG A 55 -2.10 2.34 12.13
CA ARG A 55 -1.87 3.31 13.21
C ARG A 55 -0.81 2.77 14.16
N LEU A 56 0.25 3.56 14.34
CA LEU A 56 1.31 3.33 15.31
C LEU A 56 1.32 4.45 16.36
N ALA A 57 1.93 4.19 17.50
CA ALA A 57 2.31 5.26 18.41
C ALA A 57 3.51 6.00 17.82
N GLY A 58 3.35 7.31 17.54
CA GLY A 58 4.44 8.15 17.04
C GLY A 58 4.13 8.85 15.71
N PRO A 59 5.14 9.47 15.09
CA PRO A 59 4.97 10.34 13.94
C PRO A 59 4.99 9.60 12.59
N ILE A 60 5.33 8.31 12.59
CA ILE A 60 5.42 7.49 11.38
C ILE A 60 4.02 6.99 11.01
N ARG A 61 3.62 7.21 9.76
CA ARG A 61 2.36 6.67 9.24
C ARG A 61 2.66 5.53 8.28
N PHE A 62 1.91 4.45 8.43
CA PHE A 62 1.99 3.30 7.54
C PHE A 62 0.66 3.11 6.81
N ASP A 63 0.74 2.64 5.57
CA ASP A 63 -0.43 2.16 4.84
C ASP A 63 -0.08 0.94 3.99
N VAL A 64 -1.08 0.10 3.76
CA VAL A 64 -1.01 -1.01 2.81
C VAL A 64 -1.94 -0.69 1.66
N THR A 65 -1.38 -0.55 0.46
CA THR A 65 -2.16 -0.35 -0.76
C THR A 65 -2.54 -1.70 -1.37
N CYS A 66 -3.82 -2.04 -1.29
CA CYS A 66 -4.43 -3.25 -1.80
C CYS A 66 -4.62 -3.18 -3.32
N ARG A 67 -3.74 -3.85 -4.05
CA ARG A 67 -3.83 -4.05 -5.51
C ARG A 67 -3.43 -5.49 -5.84
N ALA A 68 -3.27 -5.83 -7.12
CA ALA A 68 -2.85 -7.18 -7.52
C ALA A 68 -1.57 -7.65 -6.82
N GLU A 69 -0.56 -6.77 -6.74
CA GLU A 69 0.63 -6.93 -5.91
C GLU A 69 0.62 -5.83 -4.83
N PRO A 70 0.29 -6.15 -3.56
CA PRO A 70 0.19 -5.14 -2.52
C PRO A 70 1.51 -4.40 -2.29
N ILE A 71 1.39 -3.16 -1.81
CA ILE A 71 2.53 -2.30 -1.48
C ILE A 71 2.37 -1.87 -0.04
N VAL A 72 3.42 -2.00 0.76
CA VAL A 72 3.50 -1.35 2.08
C VAL A 72 4.26 -0.04 1.93
N GLN A 73 3.77 1.01 2.57
CA GLN A 73 4.37 2.33 2.55
C GLN A 73 4.51 2.87 3.97
N ALA A 74 5.61 3.58 4.21
CA ALA A 74 5.84 4.36 5.42
C ALA A 74 6.12 5.81 5.05
N THR A 75 5.55 6.74 5.81
CA THR A 75 5.80 8.18 5.68
C THR A 75 6.23 8.78 7.00
N SER A 76 7.17 9.72 6.94
CA SER A 76 7.65 10.49 8.08
C SER A 76 7.59 11.99 7.76
N ALA A 77 7.08 12.77 8.71
CA ALA A 77 7.14 14.23 8.68
C ALA A 77 8.48 14.78 9.21
N GLU A 78 9.33 13.93 9.80
CA GLU A 78 10.62 14.34 10.35
C GLU A 78 11.64 14.63 9.23
N PRO A 79 12.57 15.58 9.43
CA PRO A 79 13.63 15.87 8.47
C PRO A 79 14.53 14.66 8.16
N ALA A 80 14.73 13.80 9.15
CA ALA A 80 15.43 12.53 9.02
C ALA A 80 14.61 11.45 9.73
N PRO A 81 14.18 10.37 9.05
CA PRO A 81 13.45 9.30 9.70
C PRO A 81 14.28 8.59 10.77
N SER A 82 13.63 8.19 11.85
CA SER A 82 14.26 7.40 12.92
C SER A 82 14.61 5.98 12.47
N ALA A 83 15.48 5.29 13.22
CA ALA A 83 15.77 3.87 12.97
C ALA A 83 14.50 2.98 13.01
N ALA A 84 13.51 3.35 13.82
CA ALA A 84 12.23 2.65 13.88
C ALA A 84 11.50 2.68 12.53
N PHE A 85 11.58 3.78 11.79
CA PHE A 85 10.99 3.87 10.44
C PHE A 85 11.48 2.75 9.51
N PHE A 86 12.80 2.53 9.47
CA PHE A 86 13.41 1.54 8.58
C PHE A 86 13.15 0.12 9.07
N ARG A 87 13.35 -0.14 10.37
CA ARG A 87 13.10 -1.46 10.98
C ARG A 87 11.65 -1.90 10.83
N ASP A 88 10.70 -1.02 11.11
CA ASP A 88 9.27 -1.36 11.09
C ASP A 88 8.81 -1.54 9.63
N LEU A 89 9.30 -0.74 8.68
CA LEU A 89 9.05 -0.96 7.24
C LEU A 89 9.68 -2.26 6.73
N ALA A 90 10.88 -2.62 7.19
CA ALA A 90 11.50 -3.90 6.84
C ALA A 90 10.70 -5.08 7.40
N THR A 91 10.25 -5.00 8.65
CA THR A 91 9.39 -6.03 9.30
C THR A 91 8.07 -6.19 8.55
N ALA A 92 7.42 -5.09 8.18
CA ALA A 92 6.21 -5.13 7.38
C ALA A 92 6.45 -5.72 5.98
N SER A 93 7.60 -5.40 5.39
CA SER A 93 8.00 -5.89 4.08
C SER A 93 8.26 -7.40 4.11
N GLU A 94 8.88 -7.94 5.16
CA GLU A 94 9.11 -9.38 5.30
C GLU A 94 7.82 -10.18 5.16
N ILE A 95 6.73 -9.74 5.78
CA ILE A 95 5.41 -10.37 5.66
C ILE A 95 4.89 -10.29 4.22
N LEU A 96 5.07 -9.15 3.55
CA LEU A 96 4.59 -8.91 2.20
C LEU A 96 5.36 -9.70 1.13
N ILE A 97 6.70 -9.66 1.18
CA ILE A 97 7.57 -10.16 0.11
C ILE A 97 8.27 -11.49 0.46
N GLY A 98 8.26 -11.90 1.73
CA GLY A 98 8.89 -13.15 2.19
C GLY A 98 10.42 -13.09 2.34
N GLU A 99 11.03 -11.91 2.22
CA GLU A 99 12.48 -11.70 2.40
C GLU A 99 12.77 -11.27 3.84
N PRO A 100 13.85 -11.77 4.49
CA PRO A 100 14.16 -11.42 5.88
C PRO A 100 14.31 -9.91 6.07
N ALA A 101 13.69 -9.34 7.12
CA ALA A 101 13.76 -7.91 7.42
C ALA A 101 15.21 -7.41 7.53
N ALA A 102 16.11 -8.21 8.12
CA ALA A 102 17.54 -7.90 8.23
C ALA A 102 18.24 -7.70 6.88
N ARG A 103 17.72 -8.31 5.80
CA ARG A 103 18.19 -8.09 4.42
C ARG A 103 17.53 -6.86 3.79
N VAL A 104 16.24 -6.64 4.05
CA VAL A 104 15.45 -5.57 3.42
C VAL A 104 15.79 -4.19 4.00
N GLU A 105 15.96 -4.09 5.32
CA GLU A 105 16.23 -2.83 6.03
C GLU A 105 17.41 -2.01 5.44
N PRO A 106 18.61 -2.56 5.24
CA PRO A 106 19.72 -1.80 4.67
C PRO A 106 19.46 -1.31 3.23
N ILE A 107 18.62 -2.02 2.47
CA ILE A 107 18.26 -1.63 1.10
C ILE A 107 17.30 -0.43 1.11
N ILE A 108 16.32 -0.44 2.01
CA ILE A 108 15.43 0.72 2.21
C ILE A 108 16.25 1.93 2.65
N ALA A 109 17.16 1.74 3.62
CA ALA A 109 18.03 2.80 4.11
C ALA A 109 18.93 3.36 2.99
N ASP A 110 19.44 2.50 2.11
CA ASP A 110 20.24 2.91 0.97
C ASP A 110 19.42 3.68 -0.08
N ALA A 111 18.20 3.21 -0.39
CA ALA A 111 17.27 3.93 -1.24
C ALA A 111 16.95 5.33 -0.67
N TYR A 112 16.74 5.45 0.64
CA TYR A 112 16.55 6.73 1.31
C TYR A 112 17.76 7.65 1.16
N ARG A 113 18.98 7.17 1.47
CA ARG A 113 20.21 7.97 1.36
C ARG A 113 20.43 8.45 -0.07
N THR A 114 20.18 7.59 -1.05
CA THR A 114 20.26 7.94 -2.47
C THR A 114 19.23 9.01 -2.83
N ALA A 115 17.97 8.83 -2.41
CA ALA A 115 16.92 9.80 -2.68
C ALA A 115 17.19 11.17 -2.06
N LEU A 116 17.78 11.20 -0.87
CA LEU A 116 18.21 12.42 -0.19
C LEU A 116 19.36 13.12 -0.92
N ALA A 117 20.39 12.36 -1.32
CA ALA A 117 21.57 12.90 -1.99
C ALA A 117 21.24 13.43 -3.40
N GLU A 118 20.46 12.68 -4.18
CA GLU A 118 20.12 13.02 -5.56
C GLU A 118 18.91 13.95 -5.68
N ARG A 119 18.17 14.19 -4.58
CA ARG A 119 16.91 14.97 -4.54
C ARG A 119 15.86 14.48 -5.56
N ARG A 120 15.81 13.18 -5.78
CA ARG A 120 14.85 12.50 -6.66
C ARG A 120 14.46 11.16 -6.08
N LYS A 121 13.40 10.55 -6.63
CA LYS A 121 12.99 9.21 -6.21
C LYS A 121 14.11 8.21 -6.50
N SER A 122 14.53 7.47 -5.48
CA SER A 122 15.37 6.28 -5.63
C SER A 122 14.50 5.04 -5.76
N PHE A 123 14.93 4.08 -6.58
CA PHE A 123 14.23 2.84 -6.86
C PHE A 123 15.24 1.70 -6.98
N ILE A 124 15.07 0.67 -6.16
CA ILE A 124 15.90 -0.54 -6.15
C ILE A 124 14.99 -1.73 -6.40
N GLN A 125 15.38 -2.59 -7.33
CA GLN A 125 14.65 -3.80 -7.71
C GLN A 125 15.59 -4.99 -7.68
N GLN A 126 15.19 -6.05 -6.99
CA GLN A 126 15.95 -7.31 -6.92
C GLN A 126 15.03 -8.45 -6.46
N SER A 127 15.37 -9.69 -6.80
CA SER A 127 14.69 -10.90 -6.30
C SER A 127 13.15 -10.86 -6.40
N GLY A 128 12.59 -10.24 -7.44
CA GLY A 128 11.13 -10.15 -7.63
C GLY A 128 10.41 -9.13 -6.76
N TRP A 129 11.11 -8.27 -6.03
CA TRP A 129 10.53 -7.16 -5.27
C TRP A 129 11.28 -5.83 -5.50
N SER A 130 10.68 -4.72 -5.08
CA SER A 130 11.28 -3.40 -5.17
C SER A 130 11.08 -2.58 -3.91
N ALA A 131 12.08 -1.74 -3.60
CA ALA A 131 11.97 -0.65 -2.64
C ALA A 131 12.13 0.67 -3.38
N SER A 132 11.38 1.68 -2.95
CA SER A 132 11.54 3.04 -3.46
C SER A 132 11.41 4.05 -2.35
N CYS A 133 12.22 5.10 -2.38
CA CYS A 133 12.15 6.19 -1.43
C CYS A 133 12.15 7.53 -2.15
N TYR A 134 11.44 8.49 -1.56
CA TYR A 134 11.35 9.87 -2.00
C TYR A 134 11.48 10.77 -0.78
N THR A 135 12.16 11.90 -0.95
CA THR A 135 12.26 12.95 0.07
C THR A 135 11.75 14.27 -0.50
N ASP A 136 10.96 14.98 0.30
CA ASP A 136 10.47 16.32 -0.01
C ASP A 136 10.80 17.26 1.16
N PRO A 137 11.94 17.97 1.11
CA PRO A 137 12.30 18.90 2.17
C PRO A 137 11.34 20.11 2.26
N GLY A 138 10.55 20.38 1.21
CA GLY A 138 9.54 21.44 1.21
C GLY A 138 8.22 21.02 1.86
N SER A 139 7.98 19.72 2.05
CA SER A 139 6.78 19.21 2.69
C SER A 139 6.85 19.34 4.22
N SER A 140 5.77 19.81 4.84
CA SER A 140 5.61 19.79 6.30
C SER A 140 4.93 18.51 6.79
N THR A 141 4.31 17.72 5.90
CA THR A 141 3.51 16.54 6.27
C THR A 141 4.13 15.21 5.86
N THR A 142 4.95 15.20 4.80
CA THR A 142 5.56 13.99 4.23
C THR A 142 6.95 14.32 3.72
N ARG A 143 7.91 14.43 4.64
CA ARG A 143 9.31 14.72 4.28
C ARG A 143 10.03 13.52 3.71
N THR A 144 9.66 12.33 4.15
CA THR A 144 10.15 11.06 3.59
C THR A 144 8.99 10.12 3.36
N LEU A 145 9.01 9.45 2.21
CA LEU A 145 8.12 8.35 1.87
C LEU A 145 8.97 7.21 1.34
N CYS A 146 8.82 6.03 1.93
CA CYS A 146 9.43 4.80 1.41
C CYS A 146 8.34 3.75 1.22
N SER A 147 8.45 2.96 0.15
CA SER A 147 7.48 1.92 -0.21
C SER A 147 8.19 0.65 -0.64
N VAL A 148 7.63 -0.50 -0.29
CA VAL A 148 8.11 -1.82 -0.70
C VAL A 148 6.95 -2.64 -1.26
N GLY A 149 7.21 -3.38 -2.33
CA GLY A 149 6.20 -4.24 -2.95
C GLY A 149 6.80 -5.29 -3.88
N ARG A 150 6.02 -6.32 -4.16
CA ARG A 150 6.37 -7.33 -5.17
C ARG A 150 6.30 -6.74 -6.57
N ILE A 151 7.14 -7.25 -7.45
CA ILE A 151 7.09 -6.94 -8.88
C ILE A 151 6.25 -8.03 -9.53
N PRO A 152 5.19 -7.67 -10.27
CA PRO A 152 4.39 -8.64 -10.99
C PRO A 152 5.28 -9.48 -11.92
N PRO A 153 5.10 -10.81 -11.97
CA PRO A 153 5.74 -11.62 -13.01
C PRO A 153 5.25 -11.13 -14.39
N ARG A 154 6.15 -11.11 -15.37
CA ARG A 154 5.85 -10.74 -16.76
C ARG A 154 5.13 -11.87 -17.50
#